data_AF-A0A7C3PXF1-F1
#
_entry.id   AF-A0A7C3PXF1-F1
#
_cell.length_a   1.000
_cell.length_b   1.000
_cell.length_c   1.000
_cell.angle_alpha   90.00
_cell.angle_beta   90.00
_cell.angle_gamma   90.00
#
_symmetry.space_group_name_H-M   'P 1'
#
loop_
_entity.id
_entity.type
_entity.pdbx_description
1 polymer ?
#
loop_
_entity_poly.entity_id
_entity_poly.type
_entity_poly.pdbx_seq_one_letter_code
_entity_poly.pdbx_strand_id
1 'polypeptide(L)'
;MEQAAEELGKEAAEEAKKKQEEALAKLKEAREELKEEEERLAQLKREQEMLSLVHSLTTLKTQEEKILADTVKVNTGRDANESRRQRARIEQAVEPIAKRQDELVKEVDDLNGKLKAELARVFTFVLRNVSSDMSQVRDSLRDLDTGSYTQFLEREIIADIERLLVVLKEELEKPEPEQSPPGPPPPETTPRLLPPVAEVRMLRDMQIDVNKRTRDLEDNRKASKEGVSESWKKALDRLLQKQGSVSKMTEEVIKDFQKEK
;
A
#
# COMPACT_ATOMS: atom_id res chain seq x y z
N MET A 1 59.75 -46.11 -25.43
CA MET A 1 58.31 -46.35 -25.19
C MET A 1 57.84 -45.68 -23.91
N GLU A 2 58.60 -45.75 -22.80
CA GLU A 2 58.27 -45.02 -21.55
C GLU A 2 58.18 -43.50 -21.71
N GLN A 3 59.14 -42.86 -22.41
CA GLN A 3 59.13 -41.40 -22.60
C GLN A 3 57.94 -40.90 -23.43
N ALA A 4 57.56 -41.64 -24.49
CA ALA A 4 56.39 -41.30 -25.30
C ALA A 4 55.07 -41.48 -24.51
N ALA A 5 55.02 -42.44 -23.57
CA ALA A 5 53.87 -42.65 -22.71
C ALA A 5 53.75 -41.57 -21.61
N GLU A 6 54.87 -41.08 -21.08
CA GLU A 6 54.90 -39.93 -20.16
C GLU A 6 54.53 -38.60 -20.84
N GLU A 7 54.98 -38.36 -22.07
CA GLU A 7 54.62 -37.17 -22.85
C GLU A 7 53.14 -37.18 -23.25
N LEU A 8 52.61 -38.31 -23.70
CA LEU A 8 51.18 -38.50 -23.95
C LEU A 8 50.32 -38.31 -22.68
N GLY A 9 50.79 -38.76 -21.52
CA GLY A 9 50.11 -38.56 -20.23
C GLY A 9 50.09 -37.10 -19.78
N LYS A 10 51.15 -36.34 -20.07
CA LYS A 10 51.24 -34.90 -19.78
C LYS A 10 50.40 -34.05 -20.74
N GLU A 11 50.41 -34.35 -22.04
CA GLU A 11 49.53 -33.68 -23.02
C GLU A 11 48.05 -33.92 -22.71
N ALA A 12 47.67 -35.16 -22.37
CA ALA A 12 46.30 -35.49 -21.98
C ALA A 12 45.87 -34.79 -20.68
N ALA A 13 46.79 -34.58 -19.73
CA ALA A 13 46.52 -33.85 -18.49
C ALA A 13 46.32 -32.34 -18.71
N GLU A 14 47.14 -31.71 -19.56
CA GLU A 14 47.00 -30.30 -19.93
C GLU A 14 45.71 -30.05 -20.74
N GLU A 15 45.37 -30.96 -21.66
CA GLU A 15 44.12 -30.85 -22.42
C GLU A 15 42.88 -31.03 -21.54
N ALA A 16 42.93 -31.93 -20.55
CA ALA A 16 41.87 -32.11 -19.56
C ALA A 16 41.69 -30.87 -18.67
N LYS A 17 42.80 -30.25 -18.24
CA LYS A 17 42.79 -29.01 -17.46
C LYS A 17 42.19 -27.85 -18.24
N LYS A 18 42.55 -27.71 -19.52
CA LYS A 18 41.97 -26.69 -20.41
C LYS A 18 40.46 -26.89 -20.62
N LYS A 19 40.01 -28.13 -20.84
CA LYS A 19 38.56 -28.46 -20.91
C LYS A 19 37.82 -28.15 -19.60
N GLN A 20 38.47 -28.37 -18.45
CA GLN A 20 37.91 -28.04 -17.15
C GLN A 20 37.79 -26.51 -16.94
N GLU A 21 38.81 -25.74 -17.33
CA GLU A 21 38.78 -24.27 -17.28
C GLU A 21 37.70 -23.69 -18.20
N GLU A 22 37.55 -24.22 -19.42
CA GLU A 22 36.48 -23.83 -20.35
C GLU A 22 35.08 -24.19 -19.80
N ALA A 23 34.92 -25.35 -19.16
CA ALA A 23 33.67 -25.73 -18.52
C ALA A 23 33.32 -24.83 -17.33
N LEU A 24 34.31 -24.44 -16.51
CA LEU A 24 34.13 -23.50 -15.42
C LEU A 24 33.78 -22.08 -15.91
N ALA A 25 34.39 -21.64 -17.01
CA ALA A 25 34.07 -20.36 -17.63
C ALA A 25 32.61 -20.35 -18.12
N LYS A 26 32.19 -21.39 -18.86
CA LYS A 26 30.80 -21.56 -19.32
C LYS A 26 29.80 -21.63 -18.17
N LEU A 27 30.16 -22.28 -17.05
CA LEU A 27 29.28 -22.36 -15.88
C LEU A 27 29.14 -21.00 -15.18
N LYS A 28 30.21 -20.20 -15.14
CA LYS A 28 30.15 -18.83 -14.61
C LYS A 28 29.28 -17.93 -15.49
N GLU A 29 29.48 -17.97 -16.81
CA GLU A 29 28.67 -17.23 -17.77
C GLU A 29 27.19 -17.61 -17.67
N ALA A 30 26.87 -18.91 -17.70
CA ALA A 30 25.49 -19.38 -17.55
C ALA A 30 24.87 -19.00 -16.19
N ARG A 31 25.68 -18.89 -15.13
CA ARG A 31 25.21 -18.44 -13.81
C ARG A 31 24.94 -16.94 -13.78
N GLU A 32 25.76 -16.15 -14.48
CA GLU A 32 25.54 -14.70 -14.63
C GLU A 32 24.28 -14.43 -15.47
N GLU A 33 24.13 -15.10 -16.61
CA GLU A 33 22.91 -15.02 -17.44
C GLU A 33 21.66 -15.43 -16.68
N LEU A 34 21.71 -16.54 -15.92
CA LEU A 34 20.59 -16.99 -15.10
C LEU A 34 20.22 -15.94 -14.05
N LYS A 35 21.21 -15.31 -13.42
CA LYS A 35 20.99 -14.29 -12.40
C LYS A 35 20.35 -13.03 -13.00
N GLU A 36 20.82 -12.57 -14.17
CA GLU A 36 20.22 -11.45 -14.89
C GLU A 36 18.75 -11.73 -15.27
N GLU A 37 18.46 -12.94 -15.75
CA GLU A 37 17.10 -13.33 -16.10
C GLU A 37 16.20 -13.48 -14.85
N GLU A 38 16.73 -13.99 -13.73
CA GLU A 38 16.01 -14.04 -12.45
C GLU A 38 15.66 -12.62 -11.94
N GLU A 39 16.60 -11.68 -12.01
CA GLU A 39 16.38 -10.28 -11.62
C GLU A 39 15.33 -9.62 -12.51
N ARG A 40 15.41 -9.82 -13.82
CA ARG A 40 14.43 -9.31 -14.80
C ARG A 40 13.03 -9.89 -14.56
N LEU A 41 12.93 -11.21 -14.35
CA LEU A 41 11.65 -11.87 -14.06
C LEU A 41 11.06 -11.39 -12.73
N ALA A 42 11.89 -11.18 -11.71
CA ALA A 42 11.44 -10.63 -10.44
C ALA A 42 10.90 -9.20 -10.58
N GLN A 43 11.53 -8.38 -11.42
CA GLN A 43 11.08 -7.02 -11.72
C GLN A 43 9.75 -7.00 -12.47
N LEU A 44 9.61 -7.80 -13.54
CA LEU A 44 8.35 -7.91 -14.29
C LEU A 44 7.20 -8.40 -13.42
N LYS A 45 7.44 -9.38 -12.53
CA LYS A 45 6.42 -9.83 -11.56
C LYS A 45 6.01 -8.71 -10.62
N ARG A 46 6.96 -7.95 -10.09
CA ARG A 46 6.69 -6.80 -9.21
C ARG A 46 5.86 -5.74 -9.92
N GLU A 47 6.20 -5.41 -11.16
CA GLU A 47 5.46 -4.44 -11.97
C GLU A 47 4.03 -4.91 -12.22
N GLN A 48 3.85 -6.19 -12.58
CA GLN A 48 2.53 -6.80 -12.77
C GLN A 48 1.69 -6.76 -11.48
N GLU A 49 2.29 -7.06 -10.33
CA GLU A 49 1.64 -6.95 -9.02
C GLU A 49 1.21 -5.51 -8.72
N MET A 50 2.09 -4.53 -8.95
CA MET A 50 1.77 -3.10 -8.77
C MET A 50 0.64 -2.65 -9.69
N LEU A 51 0.66 -3.04 -10.96
CA LEU A 51 -0.41 -2.72 -11.92
C LEU A 51 -1.75 -3.33 -11.48
N SER A 52 -1.74 -4.58 -11.00
CA SER A 52 -2.93 -5.23 -10.44
C SER A 52 -3.46 -4.45 -9.23
N LEU A 53 -2.58 -4.00 -8.32
CA LEU A 53 -2.98 -3.20 -7.16
C LEU A 53 -3.54 -1.83 -7.57
N VAL A 54 -2.92 -1.15 -8.54
CA VAL A 54 -3.44 0.12 -9.08
C VAL A 54 -4.84 -0.07 -9.65
N HIS A 55 -5.07 -1.15 -10.40
CA HIS A 55 -6.38 -1.46 -10.94
C HIS A 55 -7.41 -1.68 -9.81
N SER A 56 -7.10 -2.56 -8.85
CA SER A 56 -7.99 -2.84 -7.71
C SER A 56 -8.30 -1.59 -6.90
N LEU A 57 -7.29 -0.80 -6.52
CA LEU A 57 -7.48 0.43 -5.75
C LEU A 57 -8.26 1.51 -6.51
N THR A 58 -8.08 1.60 -7.84
CA THR A 58 -8.86 2.54 -8.67
C THR A 58 -10.34 2.16 -8.69
N THR A 59 -10.64 0.86 -8.79
CA THR A 59 -12.01 0.33 -8.73
C THR A 59 -12.63 0.60 -7.35
N LEU A 60 -11.91 0.28 -6.27
CA LEU A 60 -12.34 0.55 -4.90
C LEU A 60 -12.62 2.03 -4.67
N LYS A 61 -11.71 2.92 -5.08
CA LYS A 61 -11.91 4.38 -4.98
C LYS A 61 -13.22 4.81 -5.66
N THR A 62 -13.44 4.33 -6.88
CA THR A 62 -14.63 4.69 -7.67
C THR A 62 -15.92 4.18 -7.01
N GLN A 63 -15.89 3.01 -6.38
CA GLN A 63 -17.04 2.47 -5.66
C GLN A 63 -17.30 3.23 -4.35
N GLU A 64 -16.25 3.56 -3.58
CA GLU A 64 -16.35 4.35 -2.36
C GLU A 64 -16.87 5.77 -2.64
N GLU A 65 -16.43 6.41 -3.73
CA GLU A 65 -16.95 7.72 -4.18
C GLU A 65 -18.45 7.66 -4.48
N LYS A 66 -18.94 6.54 -5.04
CA LYS A 66 -20.38 6.34 -5.27
C LYS A 66 -21.13 6.13 -3.95
N ILE A 67 -20.56 5.37 -3.02
CA ILE A 67 -21.14 5.18 -1.69
C ILE A 67 -21.27 6.53 -1.00
N LEU A 68 -20.21 7.34 -0.95
CA LEU A 68 -20.24 8.69 -0.39
C LEU A 68 -21.33 9.56 -1.05
N ALA A 69 -21.43 9.54 -2.39
CA ALA A 69 -22.44 10.31 -3.09
C ALA A 69 -23.87 9.86 -2.72
N ASP A 70 -24.11 8.55 -2.62
CA ASP A 70 -25.39 7.98 -2.21
C ASP A 70 -25.70 8.30 -0.73
N THR A 71 -24.72 8.19 0.17
CA THR A 71 -24.82 8.54 1.60
C THR A 71 -25.21 10.01 1.79
N VAL A 72 -24.53 10.92 1.08
CA VAL A 72 -24.84 12.36 1.10
C VAL A 72 -26.26 12.62 0.59
N LYS A 73 -26.66 11.95 -0.49
CA LYS A 73 -27.99 12.11 -1.09
C LYS A 73 -29.09 11.65 -0.14
N VAL A 74 -28.91 10.49 0.52
CA VAL A 74 -29.85 10.02 1.53
C VAL A 74 -29.92 11.01 2.69
N ASN A 75 -28.77 11.46 3.20
CA ASN A 75 -28.71 12.37 4.34
C ASN A 75 -29.41 13.71 4.08
N THR A 76 -29.27 14.26 2.87
CA THR A 76 -29.89 15.53 2.48
C THR A 76 -31.42 15.46 2.48
N GLY A 77 -32.00 14.27 2.30
CA GLY A 77 -33.44 14.05 2.34
C GLY A 77 -34.02 13.75 3.72
N ARG A 78 -33.23 13.88 4.81
CA ARG A 78 -33.65 13.56 6.17
C ARG A 78 -34.12 14.81 6.92
N ASP A 79 -35.19 14.63 7.69
CA ASP A 79 -35.74 15.64 8.59
C ASP A 79 -35.44 15.27 10.04
N ALA A 80 -35.31 16.24 10.95
CA ALA A 80 -35.09 15.95 12.37
C ALA A 80 -36.26 15.19 13.03
N ASN A 81 -37.47 15.25 12.46
CA ASN A 81 -38.68 14.59 12.94
C ASN A 81 -39.22 13.62 11.89
N GLU A 82 -38.49 12.53 11.62
CA GLU A 82 -38.90 11.50 10.66
C GLU A 82 -40.15 10.74 11.15
N SER A 83 -41.20 10.72 10.33
CA SER A 83 -42.33 9.81 10.53
C SER A 83 -41.89 8.36 10.32
N ARG A 84 -42.65 7.39 10.85
CA ARG A 84 -42.40 5.95 10.62
C ARG A 84 -42.30 5.59 9.13
N ARG A 85 -43.09 6.25 8.27
CA ARG A 85 -43.05 6.03 6.81
C ARG A 85 -41.78 6.59 6.18
N GLN A 86 -41.29 7.74 6.64
CA GLN A 86 -40.02 8.30 6.17
C GLN A 86 -38.84 7.41 6.60
N ARG A 87 -38.84 6.95 7.86
CA ARG A 87 -37.81 6.03 8.35
C ARG A 87 -37.71 4.74 7.54
N ALA A 88 -38.85 4.12 7.19
CA ALA A 88 -38.88 2.94 6.34
C ALA A 88 -38.33 3.20 4.92
N ARG A 89 -38.57 4.40 4.35
CA ARG A 89 -37.99 4.78 3.05
C ARG A 89 -36.48 4.99 3.12
N ILE A 90 -36.00 5.56 4.23
CA ILE A 90 -34.57 5.73 4.46
C ILE A 90 -33.90 4.38 4.61
N GLU A 91 -34.48 3.47 5.39
CA GLU A 91 -33.99 2.10 5.53
C GLU A 91 -33.85 1.41 4.17
N GLN A 92 -34.88 1.50 3.32
CA GLN A 92 -34.83 0.98 1.95
C GLN A 92 -33.74 1.64 1.07
N ALA A 93 -33.41 2.91 1.32
CA ALA A 93 -32.38 3.63 0.57
C ALA A 93 -30.97 3.33 1.08
N VAL A 94 -30.79 3.13 2.39
CA VAL A 94 -29.49 2.88 3.03
C VAL A 94 -29.08 1.41 2.91
N GLU A 95 -30.02 0.47 2.95
CA GLU A 95 -29.73 -0.96 2.86
C GLU A 95 -28.81 -1.35 1.67
N PRO A 96 -29.06 -0.90 0.42
CA PRO A 96 -28.15 -1.20 -0.69
C PRO A 96 -26.77 -0.53 -0.55
N ILE A 97 -26.68 0.62 0.11
CA ILE A 97 -25.40 1.32 0.36
C ILE A 97 -24.58 0.51 1.37
N ALA A 98 -25.20 0.10 2.49
CA ALA A 98 -24.57 -0.72 3.51
C ALA A 98 -24.09 -2.08 2.96
N LYS A 99 -24.86 -2.70 2.06
CA LYS A 99 -24.46 -3.94 1.38
C LYS A 99 -23.22 -3.75 0.50
N ARG A 100 -23.19 -2.68 -0.30
CA ARG A 100 -22.01 -2.34 -1.12
C ARG A 100 -20.79 -2.07 -0.24
N GLN A 101 -20.96 -1.36 0.87
CA GLN A 101 -19.84 -1.14 1.81
C GLN A 101 -19.31 -2.46 2.37
N ASP A 102 -20.20 -3.39 2.74
CA ASP A 102 -19.81 -4.72 3.23
C ASP A 102 -19.06 -5.55 2.17
N GLU A 103 -19.42 -5.39 0.90
CA GLU A 103 -18.69 -5.99 -0.23
C GLU A 103 -17.28 -5.37 -0.36
N LEU A 104 -17.16 -4.03 -0.31
CA LEU A 104 -15.85 -3.37 -0.37
C LEU A 104 -14.93 -3.75 0.78
N VAL A 105 -15.46 -3.89 2.01
CA VAL A 105 -14.68 -4.35 3.16
C VAL A 105 -14.04 -5.71 2.86
N LYS A 106 -14.81 -6.66 2.31
CA LYS A 106 -14.29 -7.99 1.96
C LYS A 106 -13.22 -7.92 0.86
N GLU A 107 -13.44 -7.10 -0.16
CA GLU A 107 -12.45 -6.91 -1.22
C GLU A 107 -11.13 -6.34 -0.68
N VAL A 108 -11.19 -5.36 0.22
CA VAL A 108 -9.99 -4.79 0.86
C VAL A 108 -9.32 -5.79 1.80
N ASP A 109 -10.09 -6.59 2.54
CA ASP A 109 -9.56 -7.64 3.41
C ASP A 109 -8.84 -8.73 2.61
N ASP A 110 -9.38 -9.12 1.45
CA ASP A 110 -8.73 -10.05 0.54
C ASP A 110 -7.43 -9.47 -0.04
N LEU A 111 -7.41 -8.17 -0.37
CA LEU A 111 -6.18 -7.49 -0.79
C LEU A 111 -5.14 -7.45 0.33
N ASN A 112 -5.55 -7.13 1.56
CA ASN A 112 -4.68 -7.16 2.74
C ASN A 112 -4.12 -8.56 3.01
N GLY A 113 -4.91 -9.61 2.78
CA GLY A 113 -4.47 -11.01 2.93
C GLY A 113 -3.44 -11.46 1.90
N LYS A 114 -3.49 -10.89 0.68
CA LYS A 114 -2.52 -11.15 -0.39
C LYS A 114 -1.20 -10.43 -0.17
N LEU A 115 -1.21 -9.28 0.50
CA LEU A 115 -0.02 -8.47 0.75
C LEU A 115 0.79 -8.99 1.93
N LYS A 116 2.03 -9.42 1.68
CA LYS A 116 2.99 -9.71 2.75
C LYS A 116 3.50 -8.41 3.35
N ALA A 117 3.25 -8.20 4.65
CA ALA A 117 3.65 -6.99 5.37
C ALA A 117 5.17 -6.70 5.31
N GLU A 118 6.01 -7.72 5.12
CA GLU A 118 7.47 -7.57 4.99
C GLU A 118 7.90 -6.94 3.66
N LEU A 119 7.04 -6.93 2.64
CA LEU A 119 7.36 -6.42 1.31
C LEU A 119 6.92 -4.97 1.07
N ALA A 120 6.01 -4.43 1.90
CA ALA A 120 5.56 -3.02 1.88
C ALA A 120 4.77 -2.68 3.15
N ARG A 121 5.46 -2.51 4.29
CA ARG A 121 4.86 -2.33 5.63
C ARG A 121 3.94 -1.11 5.71
N VAL A 122 4.41 0.06 5.26
CA VAL A 122 3.64 1.31 5.35
C VAL A 122 2.39 1.22 4.48
N PHE A 123 2.53 0.61 3.30
CA PHE A 123 1.43 0.36 2.38
C PHE A 123 0.37 -0.56 3.01
N THR A 124 0.79 -1.72 3.52
CA THR A 124 -0.11 -2.66 4.22
C THR A 124 -0.78 -2.01 5.43
N PHE A 125 -0.08 -1.15 6.15
CA PHE A 125 -0.65 -0.43 7.28
C PHE A 125 -1.79 0.50 6.87
N VAL A 126 -1.59 1.33 5.83
CA VAL A 126 -2.64 2.23 5.35
C VAL A 126 -3.82 1.44 4.78
N LEU A 127 -3.57 0.35 4.06
CA LEU A 127 -4.65 -0.51 3.54
C LEU A 127 -5.46 -1.20 4.65
N ARG A 128 -4.82 -1.55 5.79
CA ARG A 128 -5.53 -2.03 6.99
C ARG A 128 -6.39 -0.96 7.63
N ASN A 129 -5.91 0.28 7.70
CA ASN A 129 -6.71 1.39 8.22
C ASN A 129 -7.94 1.64 7.32
N VAL A 130 -7.76 1.58 5.99
CA VAL A 130 -8.86 1.66 5.03
C VAL A 130 -9.93 0.58 5.32
N SER A 131 -9.54 -0.69 5.50
CA SER A 131 -10.49 -1.76 5.87
C SER A 131 -11.22 -1.47 7.20
N SER A 132 -10.48 -1.00 8.22
CA SER A 132 -11.06 -0.68 9.53
C SER A 132 -12.07 0.46 9.44
N ASP A 133 -11.76 1.52 8.70
CA ASP A 133 -12.65 2.66 8.54
C ASP A 133 -13.88 2.28 7.69
N MET A 134 -13.70 1.49 6.62
CA MET A 134 -14.80 0.96 5.82
C MET A 134 -15.74 0.09 6.66
N SER A 135 -15.19 -0.71 7.58
CA SER A 135 -15.99 -1.50 8.53
C SER A 135 -16.81 -0.60 9.46
N GLN A 136 -16.24 0.51 9.93
CA GLN A 136 -16.94 1.48 10.75
C GLN A 136 -18.05 2.20 9.96
N VAL A 137 -17.81 2.56 8.70
CA VAL A 137 -18.83 3.12 7.79
C VAL A 137 -19.95 2.12 7.58
N ARG A 138 -19.64 0.85 7.30
CA ARG A 138 -20.64 -0.22 7.17
C ARG A 138 -21.54 -0.30 8.40
N ASP A 139 -20.95 -0.31 9.59
CA ASP A 139 -21.71 -0.42 10.84
C ASP A 139 -22.59 0.82 11.07
N SER A 140 -22.06 2.01 10.78
CA SER A 140 -22.81 3.28 10.81
C SER A 140 -24.01 3.24 9.85
N LEU A 141 -23.82 2.77 8.62
CA LEU A 141 -24.89 2.64 7.63
C LEU A 141 -25.94 1.59 8.04
N ARG A 142 -25.54 0.49 8.69
CA ARG A 142 -26.48 -0.50 9.24
C ARG A 142 -27.36 0.09 10.35
N ASP A 143 -26.80 1.01 11.13
CA ASP A 143 -27.54 1.78 12.14
C ASP A 143 -28.34 2.95 11.56
N LEU A 144 -28.40 3.04 10.21
CA LEU A 144 -29.01 4.13 9.45
C LEU A 144 -28.34 5.49 9.73
N ASP A 145 -27.08 5.54 10.15
CA ASP A 145 -26.33 6.79 10.31
C ASP A 145 -25.65 7.18 8.99
N THR A 146 -26.22 8.18 8.33
CA THR A 146 -25.66 8.80 7.11
C THR A 146 -25.09 10.19 7.40
N GLY A 147 -24.87 10.52 8.66
CA GLY A 147 -24.53 11.86 9.13
C GLY A 147 -23.13 12.31 8.72
N SER A 148 -22.77 13.51 9.17
CA SER A 148 -21.48 14.14 8.81
C SER A 148 -20.26 13.31 9.22
N TYR A 149 -20.37 12.49 10.28
CA TYR A 149 -19.26 11.64 10.71
C TYR A 149 -19.05 10.44 9.78
N THR A 150 -20.12 9.74 9.37
CA THR A 150 -20.06 8.66 8.36
C THR A 150 -19.45 9.19 7.06
N GLN A 151 -19.96 10.32 6.56
CA GLN A 151 -19.45 10.96 5.34
C GLN A 151 -18.00 11.45 5.47
N PHE A 152 -17.58 11.82 6.68
CA PHE A 152 -16.20 12.17 6.94
C PHE A 152 -15.30 10.93 6.83
N LEU A 153 -15.69 9.80 7.41
CA LEU A 153 -14.93 8.55 7.29
C LEU A 153 -14.83 8.08 5.83
N GLU A 154 -15.92 8.11 5.07
CA GLU A 154 -15.92 7.80 3.62
C GLU A 154 -14.91 8.67 2.85
N ARG A 155 -14.83 9.97 3.15
CA ARG A 155 -13.82 10.87 2.54
C ARG A 155 -12.39 10.54 2.96
N GLU A 156 -12.19 10.15 4.22
CA GLU A 156 -10.87 9.71 4.70
C GLU A 156 -10.40 8.46 3.98
N ILE A 157 -11.30 7.49 3.79
CA ILE A 157 -11.04 6.26 3.04
C ILE A 157 -10.60 6.60 1.61
N ILE A 158 -11.35 7.46 0.91
CA ILE A 158 -11.00 7.89 -0.45
C ILE A 158 -9.61 8.54 -0.50
N ALA A 159 -9.30 9.42 0.46
CA ALA A 159 -8.00 10.09 0.53
C ALA A 159 -6.84 9.11 0.81
N ASP A 160 -7.08 8.11 1.65
CA ASP A 160 -6.07 7.09 1.96
C ASP A 160 -5.85 6.15 0.76
N ILE A 161 -6.90 5.76 0.04
CA ILE A 161 -6.79 5.00 -1.23
C ILE A 161 -6.05 5.82 -2.30
N GLU A 162 -6.34 7.11 -2.42
CA GLU A 162 -5.64 8.00 -3.35
C GLU A 162 -4.14 8.10 -3.05
N ARG A 163 -3.77 8.16 -1.77
CA ARG A 163 -2.36 8.16 -1.36
C ARG A 163 -1.65 6.87 -1.79
N LEU A 164 -2.29 5.71 -1.62
CA LEU A 164 -1.75 4.43 -2.08
C LEU A 164 -1.58 4.40 -3.61
N LEU A 165 -2.55 4.93 -4.35
CA LEU A 165 -2.49 5.02 -5.81
C LEU A 165 -1.37 5.93 -6.30
N VAL A 166 -1.18 7.09 -5.68
CA VAL A 166 -0.09 8.03 -6.04
C VAL A 166 1.26 7.34 -5.92
N VAL A 167 1.51 6.68 -4.79
CA VAL A 167 2.79 6.00 -4.55
C VAL A 167 3.03 4.89 -5.59
N LEU A 168 2.04 4.04 -5.86
CA LEU A 168 2.19 2.96 -6.84
C LEU A 168 2.43 3.49 -8.26
N LYS A 169 1.70 4.54 -8.67
CA LYS A 169 1.86 5.14 -10.00
C LYS A 169 3.22 5.81 -10.16
N GLU A 170 3.68 6.53 -9.14
CA GLU A 170 5.02 7.12 -9.12
C GLU A 170 6.11 6.05 -9.24
N GLU A 171 5.95 4.88 -8.59
CA GLU A 171 6.91 3.79 -8.72
C GLU A 171 6.88 3.12 -10.11
N LEU A 172 5.69 2.99 -10.72
CA LEU A 172 5.54 2.45 -12.08
C LEU A 172 6.09 3.38 -13.17
N GLU A 173 6.06 4.69 -12.96
CA GLU A 173 6.55 5.69 -13.93
C GLU A 173 8.07 5.90 -13.87
N LYS A 174 8.75 5.38 -12.85
CA LYS A 174 10.21 5.53 -12.75
C LYS A 174 10.89 4.70 -13.84
N PRO A 175 11.79 5.31 -14.64
CA PRO A 175 12.62 4.52 -15.55
C PRO A 175 13.44 3.52 -14.74
N GLU A 176 13.64 2.31 -15.29
CA GLU A 176 14.58 1.36 -14.70
C GLU A 176 15.91 2.09 -14.45
N PRO A 177 16.50 1.97 -13.25
CA PRO A 177 17.80 2.57 -13.02
C PRO A 177 18.75 2.00 -14.07
N GLU A 178 19.30 2.89 -14.91
CA GLU A 178 20.38 2.53 -15.83
C GLU A 178 21.43 1.76 -15.03
N GLN A 179 21.80 0.58 -15.56
CA GLN A 179 22.77 -0.33 -14.98
C GLN A 179 23.94 0.46 -14.37
N SER A 180 23.93 0.58 -13.04
CA SER A 180 25.10 1.12 -12.34
C SER A 180 26.25 0.12 -12.56
N PRO A 181 27.50 0.62 -12.72
CA PRO A 181 28.65 -0.24 -12.99
C PRO A 181 28.77 -1.36 -11.93
N PRO A 182 29.34 -2.53 -12.29
CA PRO A 182 29.28 -3.74 -11.48
C PRO A 182 29.89 -3.50 -10.10
N GLY A 183 29.02 -3.23 -9.13
CA GLY A 183 29.32 -3.23 -7.72
C GLY A 183 29.25 -4.65 -7.15
N PRO A 184 29.81 -4.89 -5.95
CA PRO A 184 29.70 -6.18 -5.29
C PRO A 184 28.23 -6.64 -5.24
N PRO A 185 27.97 -7.95 -5.37
CA PRO A 185 26.62 -8.48 -5.47
C PRO A 185 25.78 -7.95 -4.31
N PRO A 186 24.59 -7.40 -4.57
CA PRO A 186 23.67 -7.06 -3.51
C PRO A 186 23.43 -8.33 -2.67
N PRO A 187 23.30 -8.21 -1.33
CA PRO A 187 22.81 -9.31 -0.54
C PRO A 187 21.46 -9.80 -1.11
N GLU A 188 21.14 -11.08 -0.90
CA GLU A 188 19.84 -11.69 -1.24
C GLU A 188 18.70 -10.97 -0.52
N THR A 189 18.36 -9.76 -0.96
CA THR A 189 17.20 -9.03 -0.48
C THR A 189 16.05 -9.48 -1.34
N THR A 190 15.09 -10.19 -0.74
CA THR A 190 13.80 -10.46 -1.37
C THR A 190 13.26 -9.17 -1.99
N PRO A 191 12.90 -9.17 -3.27
CA PRO A 191 12.42 -7.97 -3.95
C PRO A 191 11.18 -7.43 -3.24
N ARG A 192 11.30 -6.27 -2.59
CA ARG A 192 10.19 -5.56 -1.96
C ARG A 192 9.24 -5.04 -3.04
N LEU A 193 7.95 -4.97 -2.72
CA LEU A 193 6.94 -4.42 -3.64
C LEU A 193 7.18 -2.93 -3.87
N LEU A 194 7.47 -2.20 -2.80
CA LEU A 194 7.83 -0.78 -2.83
C LEU A 194 9.25 -0.59 -2.28
N PRO A 195 10.06 0.31 -2.87
CA PRO A 195 11.36 0.62 -2.31
C PRO A 195 11.22 1.39 -0.99
N PRO A 196 12.16 1.25 -0.03
CA PRO A 196 12.07 1.92 1.27
C PRO A 196 11.91 3.45 1.18
N VAL A 197 12.50 4.07 0.15
CA VAL A 197 12.37 5.52 -0.10
C VAL A 197 10.91 5.92 -0.37
N ALA A 198 10.15 5.08 -1.08
CA ALA A 198 8.73 5.32 -1.35
C ALA A 198 7.90 5.26 -0.06
N GLU A 199 8.19 4.27 0.81
CA GLU A 199 7.53 4.13 2.10
C GLU A 199 7.79 5.32 3.03
N VAL A 200 9.04 5.80 3.07
CA VAL A 200 9.39 7.00 3.85
C VAL A 200 8.72 8.25 3.30
N ARG A 201 8.65 8.40 1.97
CA ARG A 201 7.92 9.51 1.33
C ARG A 201 6.44 9.48 1.71
N MET A 202 5.83 8.30 1.63
CA MET A 202 4.44 8.10 2.02
C MET A 202 4.19 8.47 3.49
N LEU A 203 5.08 8.07 4.41
CA LEU A 203 5.00 8.48 5.82
C LEU A 203 5.14 9.99 6.02
N ARG A 204 6.07 10.62 5.31
CA ARG A 204 6.23 12.08 5.34
C ARG A 204 4.94 12.78 4.89
N ASP A 205 4.32 12.30 3.82
CA ASP A 205 3.11 12.92 3.28
C ASP A 205 1.90 12.72 4.23
N MET A 206 1.81 11.57 4.90
CA MET A 206 0.86 11.36 5.99
C MET A 206 1.08 12.35 7.15
N GLN A 207 2.33 12.59 7.56
CA GLN A 207 2.65 13.56 8.62
C GLN A 207 2.30 14.99 8.20
N ILE A 208 2.55 15.36 6.94
CA ILE A 208 2.16 16.67 6.39
C ILE A 208 0.64 16.84 6.43
N ASP A 209 -0.12 15.83 6.04
CA ASP A 209 -1.59 15.85 6.09
C ASP A 209 -2.11 16.02 7.53
N VAL A 210 -1.59 15.24 8.49
CA VAL A 210 -1.95 15.38 9.91
C VAL A 210 -1.64 16.78 10.42
N ASN A 211 -0.47 17.34 10.09
CA ASN A 211 -0.09 18.69 10.47
C ASN A 211 -1.03 19.75 9.89
N LYS A 212 -1.37 19.63 8.60
CA LYS A 212 -2.29 20.54 7.93
C LYS A 212 -3.67 20.50 8.59
N ARG A 213 -4.25 19.32 8.76
CA ARG A 213 -5.58 19.15 9.36
C ARG A 213 -5.64 19.60 10.82
N THR A 214 -4.56 19.42 11.57
CA THR A 214 -4.46 19.92 12.95
C THR A 214 -4.52 21.44 12.99
N ARG A 215 -3.84 22.12 12.05
CA ARG A 215 -3.93 23.58 11.92
C ARG A 215 -5.32 24.02 11.49
N ASP A 216 -5.88 23.40 10.45
CA ASP A 216 -7.21 23.71 9.95
C ASP A 216 -8.28 23.54 11.06
N LEU A 217 -8.18 22.48 11.87
CA LEU A 217 -9.08 22.22 12.99
C LEU A 217 -8.98 23.29 14.09
N GLU A 218 -7.77 23.75 14.40
CA GLU A 218 -7.54 24.80 15.40
C GLU A 218 -7.98 26.18 14.90
N ASP A 219 -7.76 26.48 13.61
CA ASP A 219 -8.20 27.74 13.00
C ASP A 219 -9.73 27.81 12.95
N ASN A 220 -10.39 26.70 12.61
CA ASN A 220 -11.85 26.57 12.69
C ASN A 220 -12.39 26.76 14.12
N ARG A 221 -11.68 26.24 15.13
CA ARG A 221 -12.04 26.45 16.55
C ARG A 221 -11.99 27.91 16.95
N LYS A 222 -10.95 28.63 16.52
CA LYS A 222 -10.77 30.07 16.81
C LYS A 222 -11.80 30.94 16.09
N ALA A 223 -12.18 30.57 14.87
CA ALA A 223 -13.18 31.28 14.09
C ALA A 223 -14.62 31.03 14.60
N SER A 224 -14.86 29.89 15.27
CA SER A 224 -16.15 29.56 15.85
C SER A 224 -16.42 30.34 17.14
N LYS A 225 -17.59 30.98 17.23
CA LYS A 225 -18.07 31.64 18.46
C LYS A 225 -18.55 30.65 19.51
N GLU A 226 -18.86 29.42 19.12
CA GLU A 226 -19.42 28.36 19.98
C GLU A 226 -18.35 27.54 20.71
N GLY A 227 -17.06 27.75 20.42
CA GLY A 227 -15.97 27.04 21.09
C GLY A 227 -15.86 25.57 20.67
N VAL A 228 -15.68 24.66 21.65
CA VAL A 228 -15.44 23.23 21.42
C VAL A 228 -16.76 22.47 21.28
N SER A 229 -17.12 22.10 20.05
CA SER A 229 -18.28 21.25 19.75
C SER A 229 -17.94 19.74 19.86
N GLU A 230 -18.98 18.89 19.89
CA GLU A 230 -18.80 17.44 19.87
C GLU A 230 -18.18 16.93 18.56
N SER A 231 -18.53 17.55 17.43
CA SER A 231 -17.89 17.27 16.14
C SER A 231 -16.40 17.65 16.13
N TRP A 232 -16.03 18.74 16.80
CA TRP A 232 -14.64 19.15 16.95
C TRP A 232 -13.83 18.12 17.76
N LYS A 233 -14.38 17.62 18.87
CA LYS A 233 -13.73 16.58 19.69
C LYS A 233 -13.49 15.30 18.89
N LYS A 234 -14.50 14.82 18.17
CA LYS A 234 -14.36 13.63 17.30
C LYS A 234 -13.29 13.82 16.22
N ALA A 235 -13.20 15.02 15.64
CA ALA A 235 -12.15 15.35 14.67
C ALA A 235 -10.76 15.38 15.33
N LEU A 236 -10.63 15.94 16.54
CA LEU A 236 -9.38 15.92 17.30
C LEU A 236 -8.95 14.49 17.64
N ASP A 237 -9.87 13.67 18.16
CA ASP A 237 -9.59 12.27 18.52
C ASP A 237 -9.08 11.50 17.31
N ARG A 238 -9.67 11.74 16.13
CA ARG A 238 -9.19 11.16 14.88
C ARG A 238 -7.78 11.61 14.51
N LEU A 239 -7.46 12.89 14.67
CA LEU A 239 -6.10 13.40 14.42
C LEU A 239 -5.08 12.84 15.40
N LEU A 240 -5.45 12.67 16.66
CA LEU A 240 -4.60 12.02 17.67
C LEU A 240 -4.31 10.57 17.31
N GLN A 241 -5.34 9.82 16.90
CA GLN A 241 -5.17 8.45 16.40
C GLN A 241 -4.25 8.41 15.17
N LYS A 242 -4.46 9.31 14.20
CA LYS A 242 -3.59 9.39 13.01
C LYS A 242 -2.14 9.73 13.35
N GLN A 243 -1.91 10.69 14.25
CA GLN A 243 -0.56 11.05 14.70
C GLN A 243 0.13 9.87 15.40
N GLY A 244 -0.58 9.15 16.28
CA GLY A 244 -0.07 7.96 16.94
C GLY A 244 0.29 6.86 15.94
N SER A 245 -0.57 6.63 14.95
CA SER A 245 -0.36 5.70 13.84
C SER A 245 0.89 6.04 13.01
N VAL A 246 1.06 7.30 12.61
CA VAL A 246 2.26 7.76 11.86
C VAL A 246 3.53 7.62 12.69
N SER A 247 3.48 7.98 13.97
CA SER A 247 4.62 7.85 14.89
C SER A 247 5.06 6.40 15.05
N LYS A 248 4.10 5.50 15.32
CA LYS A 248 4.38 4.06 15.47
C LYS A 248 5.00 3.49 14.19
N MET A 249 4.45 3.83 13.03
CA MET A 249 4.97 3.33 11.76
C MET A 249 6.36 3.88 11.44
N THR A 250 6.64 5.12 11.82
CA THR A 250 7.99 5.71 11.70
C THR A 250 9.00 4.96 12.57
N GLU A 251 8.64 4.60 13.81
CA GLU A 251 9.48 3.76 14.67
C GLU A 251 9.72 2.37 14.08
N GLU A 252 8.71 1.75 13.49
CA GLU A 252 8.85 0.44 12.83
C GLU A 252 9.79 0.51 11.62
N VAL A 253 9.65 1.53 10.77
CA VAL A 253 10.54 1.76 9.63
C VAL A 253 11.97 2.03 10.07
N ILE A 254 12.19 2.81 11.15
CA ILE A 254 13.53 3.03 11.71
C ILE A 254 14.16 1.72 12.17
N LYS A 255 13.40 0.84 12.85
CA LYS A 255 13.89 -0.47 13.29
C LYS A 255 14.29 -1.36 12.11
N ASP A 256 13.53 -1.34 11.02
CA ASP A 256 13.85 -2.12 9.83
C ASP A 256 15.18 -1.64 9.21
N PHE A 257 15.41 -0.33 9.11
CA PHE A 257 16.70 0.21 8.66
C PHE A 257 17.88 -0.11 9.59
N GLN A 258 17.63 -0.30 10.89
CA GLN A 258 18.68 -0.68 11.85
C GLN A 258 19.03 -2.17 11.77
N LYS A 259 18.11 -3.03 11.34
CA LYS A 259 18.34 -4.48 11.18
C LYS A 259 19.07 -4.82 9.88
N GLU A 260 19.00 -3.96 8.87
CA GLU A 260 19.70 -4.12 7.60
C GLU A 260 21.19 -3.68 7.65
N LYS A 261 21.67 -3.16 8.79
CA LYS A 261 23.08 -2.83 9.07
C LYS A 261 23.78 -3.93 9.84
#